data_AF-A0A315WXD4-F1
#
_entry.id   AF-A0A315WXD4-F1
#
_cell.length_a   1.000
_cell.length_b   1.000
_cell.length_c   1.000
_cell.angle_alpha   90.00
_cell.angle_beta   90.00
_cell.angle_gamma   90.00
#
_symmetry.space_group_name_H-M   'P 1'
#
loop_
_entity.id
_entity.type
_entity.pdbx_description
1 polymer ?
#
loop_
_entity_poly.entity_id
_entity_poly.type
_entity_poly.pdbx_seq_one_letter_code
_entity_poly.pdbx_strand_id
1 'polypeptide(L)'
;MLLALGLGGGAAAQANLMPEHAEAEIGVASAVRLHGDDRVTQKALYFKAALEHSWDSGYYKARGRVRYDFRYDGNSPYSREARDDYRFSADWRELYWGHYVGDGELTAGWQQVVWGRADELRVLDQINPIDYREGLTALLEDSRIAVPMLRFTQPLGEWELEALWTTQFIKNQLPAEGSEFDAPLFARPDPSQFALVSKPGYDGADGFGYGLSANGRVGRLDLSVVALNARQQDPVYAVRGVTDDGLLALERQFPRYTMLGSGLAYDAGHSVVIRSEVAYFDHWRVSNPYRTYGSDQSPMLKALLGVDYLWRNWLISVQWQEQQLLDWQQGMLQDRREHLFTLSGEGNHFQDRLKTRLVLAMSPPAGDDLLLQGIFTYKPVDWLKLGLEVDVFAGRQDRPFGEYDQRDQVRLSAGYLF
;
A
#
# COMPACT_ATOMS: atom_id res chain seq x y z
N MET A 1 -37.67 -16.09 23.88
CA MET A 1 -38.74 -16.87 23.23
C MET A 1 -38.17 -17.38 21.91
N LEU A 2 -37.62 -18.60 21.92
CA LEU A 2 -37.02 -19.24 20.75
C LEU A 2 -38.14 -19.65 19.78
N LEU A 3 -37.98 -19.34 18.50
CA LEU A 3 -38.76 -19.93 17.42
C LEU A 3 -37.84 -20.82 16.62
N ALA A 4 -37.99 -22.13 16.85
CA ALA A 4 -37.41 -23.18 16.04
C ALA A 4 -38.23 -23.31 14.74
N LEU A 5 -37.57 -23.12 13.60
CA LEU A 5 -38.08 -23.58 12.31
C LEU A 5 -37.31 -24.84 11.94
N GLY A 6 -38.02 -25.98 12.03
CA GLY A 6 -37.51 -27.26 11.57
C GLY A 6 -37.47 -27.30 10.05
N LEU A 7 -36.30 -27.59 9.50
CA LEU A 7 -36.14 -28.11 8.15
C LEU A 7 -35.65 -29.55 8.27
N GLY A 8 -36.35 -30.44 7.55
CA GLY A 8 -36.18 -31.88 7.59
C GLY A 8 -34.81 -32.35 7.12
N GLY A 9 -34.48 -33.57 7.52
CA GLY A 9 -33.21 -34.22 7.26
C GLY A 9 -32.89 -34.37 5.78
N GLY A 10 -31.90 -33.60 5.32
CA GLY A 10 -30.90 -34.06 4.38
C GLY A 10 -29.59 -34.22 5.15
N ALA A 11 -28.81 -35.25 4.86
CA ALA A 11 -27.46 -35.35 5.40
C ALA A 11 -26.71 -34.04 5.08
N ALA A 12 -26.45 -33.21 6.09
CA ALA A 12 -25.51 -32.12 5.95
C ALA A 12 -24.17 -32.79 5.67
N ALA A 13 -23.78 -32.84 4.39
CA ALA A 13 -22.42 -33.13 4.01
C ALA A 13 -21.58 -32.14 4.82
N GLN A 14 -20.78 -32.65 5.77
CA GLN A 14 -19.72 -31.85 6.36
C GLN A 14 -18.86 -31.42 5.17
N ALA A 15 -19.01 -30.18 4.73
CA ALA A 15 -18.13 -29.62 3.71
C ALA A 15 -16.71 -29.83 4.23
N ASN A 16 -15.90 -30.55 3.45
CA ASN A 16 -14.52 -30.82 3.83
C ASN A 16 -13.75 -29.51 3.70
N LEU A 17 -13.63 -28.75 4.79
CA LEU A 17 -12.94 -27.45 4.83
C LEU A 17 -11.40 -27.58 4.77
N MET A 18 -10.88 -28.70 4.28
CA MET A 18 -9.45 -28.85 4.04
C MET A 18 -9.06 -28.02 2.81
N PRO A 19 -7.94 -27.28 2.86
CA PRO A 19 -7.50 -26.47 1.73
C PRO A 19 -7.26 -27.33 0.49
N GLU A 20 -7.80 -26.90 -0.64
CA GLU A 20 -7.45 -27.48 -1.95
C GLU A 20 -6.07 -27.01 -2.40
N HIS A 21 -5.72 -25.78 -2.04
CA HIS A 21 -4.42 -25.20 -2.29
C HIS A 21 -3.83 -24.67 -0.99
N ALA A 22 -2.58 -25.06 -0.73
CA ALA A 22 -1.82 -24.62 0.42
C ALA A 22 -0.38 -24.37 0.00
N GLU A 23 0.12 -23.18 0.32
CA GLU A 23 1.52 -22.81 0.13
C GLU A 23 2.05 -22.22 1.44
N ALA A 24 3.30 -22.52 1.75
CA ALA A 24 3.99 -21.87 2.86
C ALA A 24 5.44 -21.56 2.51
N GLU A 25 5.95 -20.47 3.09
CA GLU A 25 7.35 -20.05 2.99
C GLU A 25 7.86 -19.74 4.39
N ILE A 26 8.94 -20.41 4.82
CA ILE A 26 9.72 -19.99 6.00
C ILE A 26 11.07 -19.49 5.53
N GLY A 27 11.50 -18.33 5.98
CA GLY A 27 12.75 -17.77 5.51
C GLY A 27 13.41 -16.82 6.48
N VAL A 28 14.65 -16.49 6.15
CA VAL A 28 15.46 -15.50 6.84
C VAL A 28 15.77 -14.36 5.89
N ALA A 29 15.85 -13.15 6.42
CA ALA A 29 16.31 -11.98 5.70
C ALA A 29 17.29 -11.18 6.56
N SER A 30 18.33 -10.64 5.95
CA SER A 30 19.23 -9.70 6.59
C SER A 30 19.55 -8.56 5.66
N ALA A 31 19.50 -7.34 6.19
CA ALA A 31 19.81 -6.13 5.46
C ALA A 31 21.00 -5.42 6.12
N VAL A 32 21.86 -4.86 5.27
CA VAL A 32 23.01 -4.07 5.67
C VAL A 32 23.04 -2.74 4.93
N ARG A 33 23.29 -1.67 5.66
CA ARG A 33 23.59 -0.35 5.14
C ARG A 33 24.98 -0.33 4.52
N LEU A 34 25.14 0.39 3.41
CA LEU A 34 26.42 0.55 2.73
C LEU A 34 27.30 1.64 3.38
N HIS A 35 26.69 2.55 4.13
CA HIS A 35 27.33 3.66 4.82
C HIS A 35 27.21 3.54 6.35
N GLY A 36 28.06 4.26 7.09
CA GLY A 36 28.02 4.31 8.55
C GLY A 36 28.67 3.11 9.27
N ASP A 37 28.68 3.19 10.61
CA ASP A 37 29.36 2.22 11.49
C ASP A 37 28.44 1.08 11.92
N ASP A 38 27.18 1.38 12.28
CA ASP A 38 26.18 0.34 12.53
C ASP A 38 25.45 0.00 11.23
N ARG A 39 25.94 -1.05 10.59
CA ARG A 39 25.48 -1.41 9.24
C ARG A 39 24.33 -2.39 9.23
N VAL A 40 24.11 -3.21 10.26
CA VAL A 40 23.04 -4.21 10.16
C VAL A 40 21.71 -3.57 10.52
N THR A 41 20.76 -3.56 9.59
CA THR A 41 19.45 -2.90 9.76
C THR A 41 18.31 -3.91 9.92
N GLN A 42 18.52 -5.16 9.49
CA GLN A 42 17.54 -6.24 9.62
C GLN A 42 18.20 -7.59 9.91
N LYS A 43 17.57 -8.37 10.80
CA LYS A 43 17.85 -9.79 11.03
C LYS A 43 16.51 -10.50 11.28
N ALA A 44 15.77 -10.76 10.22
CA ALA A 44 14.41 -11.24 10.30
C ALA A 44 14.32 -12.75 10.05
N LEU A 45 13.53 -13.44 10.88
CA LEU A 45 12.87 -14.70 10.54
C LEU A 45 11.44 -14.35 10.10
N TYR A 46 10.97 -14.93 9.00
CA TYR A 46 9.60 -14.75 8.55
C TYR A 46 8.94 -16.07 8.17
N PHE A 47 7.63 -16.09 8.28
CA PHE A 47 6.75 -17.15 7.83
C PHE A 47 5.59 -16.54 7.04
N LYS A 48 5.31 -17.09 5.86
CA LYS A 48 4.15 -16.73 5.04
C LYS A 48 3.36 -18.00 4.77
N ALA A 49 2.04 -17.90 4.78
CA ALA A 49 1.16 -19.01 4.41
C ALA A 49 -0.02 -18.50 3.59
N ALA A 50 -0.45 -19.31 2.63
CA ALA A 50 -1.65 -19.08 1.83
C ALA A 50 -2.46 -20.38 1.79
N LEU A 51 -3.76 -20.27 2.05
CA LEU A 51 -4.72 -21.38 2.04
C LEU A 51 -5.94 -20.93 1.23
N GLU A 52 -6.35 -21.77 0.29
CA GLU A 52 -7.56 -21.57 -0.49
C GLU A 52 -8.36 -22.87 -0.59
N HIS A 53 -9.68 -22.74 -0.58
CA HIS A 53 -10.60 -23.85 -0.78
C HIS A 53 -11.87 -23.35 -1.44
N SER A 54 -12.36 -24.08 -2.44
CA SER A 54 -13.62 -23.79 -3.12
C SER A 54 -14.65 -24.92 -2.95
N TRP A 55 -15.92 -24.56 -3.03
CA TRP A 55 -17.06 -25.47 -3.08
C TRP A 55 -18.16 -24.89 -3.98
N ASP A 56 -19.22 -25.65 -4.24
CA ASP A 56 -20.25 -25.32 -5.24
C ASP A 56 -20.83 -23.90 -5.13
N SER A 57 -20.91 -23.35 -3.93
CA SER A 57 -21.55 -22.05 -3.67
C SER A 57 -20.59 -20.96 -3.20
N GLY A 58 -19.29 -21.23 -3.09
CA GLY A 58 -18.36 -20.24 -2.56
C GLY A 58 -16.95 -20.75 -2.34
N TYR A 59 -16.15 -19.96 -1.65
CA TYR A 59 -14.77 -20.27 -1.33
C TYR A 59 -14.31 -19.48 -0.10
N TYR A 60 -13.12 -19.82 0.42
CA TYR A 60 -12.40 -18.94 1.32
C TYR A 60 -10.96 -18.74 0.83
N LYS A 61 -10.39 -17.59 1.20
CA LYS A 61 -8.96 -17.31 1.06
C LYS A 61 -8.39 -16.82 2.38
N ALA A 62 -7.25 -17.38 2.75
CA ALA A 62 -6.49 -16.96 3.93
C ALA A 62 -5.00 -16.87 3.57
N ARG A 63 -4.47 -15.65 3.54
CA ARG A 63 -3.05 -15.37 3.32
C ARG A 63 -2.52 -14.52 4.46
N GLY A 64 -1.52 -15.02 5.17
CA GLY A 64 -0.95 -14.37 6.35
C GLY A 64 0.57 -14.31 6.32
N ARG A 65 1.12 -13.39 7.10
CA ARG A 65 2.57 -13.22 7.30
C ARG A 65 2.85 -13.06 8.78
N VAL A 66 3.96 -13.64 9.24
CA VAL A 66 4.52 -13.45 10.57
C VAL A 66 6.00 -13.17 10.41
N ARG A 67 6.53 -12.21 11.17
CA ARG A 67 7.94 -11.84 11.15
C ARG A 67 8.42 -11.59 12.56
N TYR A 68 9.63 -12.03 12.84
CA TYR A 68 10.38 -11.68 14.04
C TYR A 68 11.73 -11.11 13.64
N ASP A 69 12.08 -9.92 14.12
CA ASP A 69 13.31 -9.22 13.74
C ASP A 69 14.25 -9.06 14.94
N PHE A 70 15.26 -9.93 15.00
CA PHE A 70 16.26 -9.96 16.05
C PHE A 70 17.08 -8.67 16.13
N ARG A 71 17.06 -7.83 15.08
CA ARG A 71 17.76 -6.54 15.11
C ARG A 71 17.14 -5.57 16.12
N TYR A 72 15.90 -5.81 16.55
CA TYR A 72 15.19 -4.99 17.53
C TYR A 72 15.26 -5.56 18.97
N ASP A 73 16.03 -6.62 19.19
CA ASP A 73 16.25 -7.17 20.53
C ASP A 73 17.40 -6.51 21.30
N GLY A 74 17.40 -6.71 22.62
CA GLY A 74 18.54 -6.40 23.50
C GLY A 74 18.96 -4.93 23.45
N ASN A 75 20.29 -4.72 23.36
CA ASN A 75 20.91 -3.40 23.29
C ASN A 75 20.99 -2.90 21.84
N SER A 76 19.82 -2.76 21.20
CA SER A 76 19.71 -2.16 19.88
C SER A 76 19.73 -0.62 19.96
N PRO A 77 20.26 0.10 18.96
CA PRO A 77 20.25 1.58 18.93
C PRO A 77 18.87 2.16 18.56
N TYR A 78 17.85 1.32 18.36
CA TYR A 78 16.52 1.80 17.99
C TYR A 78 15.71 2.19 19.23
N SER A 79 14.76 3.11 19.02
CA SER A 79 13.89 3.59 20.10
C SER A 79 13.05 2.46 20.71
N ARG A 80 12.40 2.72 21.85
CA ARG A 80 11.45 1.76 22.43
C ARG A 80 10.26 1.52 21.50
N GLU A 81 9.71 2.59 20.89
CA GLU A 81 8.58 2.49 19.95
C GLU A 81 8.94 1.61 18.75
N ALA A 82 10.13 1.83 18.17
CA ALA A 82 10.63 1.03 17.07
C ALA A 82 10.84 -0.45 17.47
N ARG A 83 11.33 -0.73 18.68
CA ARG A 83 11.46 -2.11 19.13
C ARG A 83 10.12 -2.82 19.32
N ASP A 84 9.13 -2.12 19.85
CA ASP A 84 7.80 -2.70 20.07
C ASP A 84 7.08 -2.95 18.74
N ASP A 85 7.24 -2.08 17.74
CA ASP A 85 6.54 -2.16 16.45
C ASP A 85 7.20 -3.12 15.43
N TYR A 86 8.53 -3.31 15.49
CA TYR A 86 9.26 -4.07 14.48
C TYR A 86 9.76 -5.43 14.93
N ARG A 87 9.95 -5.66 16.25
CA ARG A 87 10.50 -6.93 16.76
C ARG A 87 9.61 -8.12 16.40
N PHE A 88 8.29 -7.95 16.46
CA PHE A 88 7.33 -8.96 16.05
C PHE A 88 6.19 -8.30 15.29
N SER A 89 5.87 -8.81 14.11
CA SER A 89 4.72 -8.38 13.33
C SER A 89 3.97 -9.57 12.76
N ALA A 90 2.65 -9.49 12.75
CA ALA A 90 1.79 -10.45 12.10
C ALA A 90 0.63 -9.72 11.42
N ASP A 91 0.34 -10.08 10.17
CA ASP A 91 -0.73 -9.45 9.39
C ASP A 91 -1.44 -10.46 8.49
N TRP A 92 -2.73 -10.21 8.27
CA TRP A 92 -3.52 -10.85 7.23
C TRP A 92 -3.39 -10.02 5.96
N ARG A 93 -2.95 -10.67 4.88
CA ARG A 93 -2.97 -10.12 3.52
C ARG A 93 -4.35 -10.27 2.90
N GLU A 94 -4.95 -11.43 3.14
CA GLU A 94 -6.29 -11.78 2.74
C GLU A 94 -6.87 -12.71 3.80
N LEU A 95 -8.10 -12.48 4.24
CA LEU A 95 -8.85 -13.40 5.07
C LEU A 95 -10.33 -13.14 4.84
N TYR A 96 -10.93 -13.84 3.89
CA TYR A 96 -12.32 -13.62 3.50
C TYR A 96 -13.00 -14.87 2.97
N TRP A 97 -14.33 -14.83 3.00
CA TRP A 97 -15.21 -15.79 2.36
C TRP A 97 -15.87 -15.14 1.16
N GLY A 98 -16.00 -15.90 0.07
CA GLY A 98 -16.76 -15.53 -1.12
C GLY A 98 -17.97 -16.44 -1.29
N HIS A 99 -19.08 -15.88 -1.77
CA HIS A 99 -20.31 -16.58 -2.10
C HIS A 99 -20.80 -16.17 -3.48
N TYR A 100 -21.08 -17.15 -4.34
CA TYR A 100 -21.59 -16.91 -5.68
C TYR A 100 -23.09 -16.56 -5.63
N VAL A 101 -23.47 -15.45 -6.26
CA VAL A 101 -24.85 -14.96 -6.32
C VAL A 101 -25.23 -14.70 -7.78
N GLY A 102 -25.86 -15.69 -8.41
CA GLY A 102 -26.07 -15.67 -9.86
C GLY A 102 -24.73 -15.74 -10.59
N ASP A 103 -24.50 -14.79 -11.50
CA ASP A 103 -23.21 -14.64 -12.18
C ASP A 103 -22.22 -13.76 -11.38
N GLY A 104 -22.67 -13.14 -10.30
CA GLY A 104 -21.87 -12.27 -9.44
C GLY A 104 -21.34 -12.98 -8.20
N GLU A 105 -20.67 -12.20 -7.36
CA GLU A 105 -20.03 -12.71 -6.16
C GLU A 105 -20.08 -11.69 -5.01
N LEU A 106 -20.40 -12.16 -3.81
CA LEU A 106 -20.33 -11.39 -2.58
C LEU A 106 -19.18 -11.93 -1.71
N THR A 107 -18.24 -11.07 -1.35
CA THR A 107 -17.15 -11.39 -0.42
C THR A 107 -17.26 -10.61 0.88
N ALA A 108 -16.81 -11.23 1.97
CA ALA A 108 -16.77 -10.63 3.30
C ALA A 108 -15.49 -11.02 4.04
N GLY A 109 -14.74 -10.03 4.50
CA GLY A 109 -13.52 -10.23 5.28
C GLY A 109 -12.42 -9.21 4.98
N TRP A 110 -11.19 -9.52 5.37
CA TRP A 110 -10.00 -8.71 5.14
C TRP A 110 -9.51 -8.89 3.70
N GLN A 111 -9.52 -7.81 2.92
CA GLN A 111 -9.26 -7.86 1.50
C GLN A 111 -8.32 -6.74 1.05
N GLN A 112 -7.62 -6.99 -0.06
CA GLN A 112 -6.89 -6.00 -0.83
C GLN A 112 -7.61 -5.80 -2.16
N VAL A 113 -7.89 -4.54 -2.50
CA VAL A 113 -8.61 -4.14 -3.71
C VAL A 113 -7.73 -3.18 -4.50
N VAL A 114 -7.55 -3.48 -5.78
CA VAL A 114 -6.73 -2.72 -6.71
C VAL A 114 -7.64 -2.23 -7.83
N TRP A 115 -7.74 -0.91 -7.98
CA TRP A 115 -8.53 -0.24 -9.03
C TRP A 115 -7.66 0.48 -10.06
N GLY A 116 -6.41 0.77 -9.69
CA GLY A 116 -5.37 1.25 -10.56
C GLY A 116 -4.86 0.16 -11.51
N ARG A 117 -4.27 0.61 -12.60
CA ARG A 117 -3.61 -0.20 -13.63
C ARG A 117 -2.10 0.05 -13.68
N ALA A 118 -1.60 1.06 -12.98
CA ALA A 118 -0.18 1.32 -12.84
C ALA A 118 0.47 0.37 -11.81
N ASP A 119 1.68 -0.11 -12.13
CA ASP A 119 2.37 -1.10 -11.30
C ASP A 119 3.08 -0.47 -10.08
N GLU A 120 3.71 0.70 -10.25
CA GLU A 120 4.50 1.38 -9.23
C GLU A 120 3.76 2.48 -8.46
N LEU A 121 2.85 3.16 -9.17
CA LEU A 121 2.32 4.46 -8.79
C LEU A 121 0.82 4.36 -8.51
N ARG A 122 0.32 5.20 -7.61
CA ARG A 122 -1.06 5.10 -7.10
C ARG A 122 -1.85 6.36 -7.42
N VAL A 123 -2.73 6.28 -8.41
CA VAL A 123 -3.77 7.31 -8.64
C VAL A 123 -5.13 6.79 -8.20
N LEU A 124 -5.65 5.70 -8.77
CA LEU A 124 -6.97 5.17 -8.41
C LEU A 124 -6.96 4.26 -7.16
N ASP A 125 -5.80 3.69 -6.84
CA ASP A 125 -5.61 2.79 -5.70
C ASP A 125 -5.62 3.55 -4.37
N GLN A 126 -6.80 3.81 -3.81
CA GLN A 126 -6.95 4.59 -2.57
C GLN A 126 -7.65 3.83 -1.42
N ILE A 127 -8.10 2.59 -1.66
CA ILE A 127 -8.88 1.80 -0.68
C ILE A 127 -7.98 1.27 0.44
N ASN A 128 -6.89 0.60 0.07
CA ASN A 128 -5.97 -0.03 1.01
C ASN A 128 -4.90 0.96 1.50
N PRO A 129 -4.65 1.03 2.82
CA PRO A 129 -3.52 1.76 3.37
C PRO A 129 -2.19 1.11 3.01
N ILE A 130 -1.11 1.84 3.25
CA ILE A 130 0.26 1.42 2.99
C ILE A 130 1.03 1.29 4.29
N ASP A 131 1.80 0.22 4.37
CA ASP A 131 2.86 0.02 5.35
C ASP A 131 4.16 0.66 4.85
N TYR A 132 4.49 1.81 5.41
CA TYR A 132 5.71 2.55 5.12
C TYR A 132 6.85 2.21 6.11
N ARG A 133 6.73 1.16 6.92
CA ARG A 133 7.78 0.82 7.90
C ARG A 133 9.15 0.52 7.29
N GLU A 134 9.18 0.13 6.02
CA GLU A 134 10.38 -0.03 5.18
C GLU A 134 10.60 1.20 4.26
N GLY A 135 10.15 2.38 4.68
CA GLY A 135 10.28 3.62 3.93
C GLY A 135 9.52 3.59 2.60
N LEU A 136 10.20 4.04 1.54
CA LEU A 136 9.67 4.08 0.17
C LEU A 136 10.20 2.94 -0.72
N THR A 137 10.91 1.95 -0.16
CA THR A 137 11.52 0.85 -0.94
C THR A 137 10.60 -0.37 -1.08
N ALA A 138 9.62 -0.53 -0.19
CA ALA A 138 8.71 -1.67 -0.23
C ALA A 138 7.90 -1.67 -1.53
N LEU A 139 7.86 -2.84 -2.19
CA LEU A 139 7.00 -3.06 -3.34
C LEU A 139 5.54 -2.74 -2.98
N LEU A 140 4.85 -2.06 -3.89
CA LEU A 140 3.46 -1.64 -3.67
C LEU A 140 2.53 -2.83 -3.37
N GLU A 141 2.74 -3.99 -4.01
CA GLU A 141 2.00 -5.22 -3.70
C GLU A 141 2.23 -5.75 -2.29
N ASP A 142 3.43 -5.56 -1.73
CA ASP A 142 3.81 -6.02 -0.41
C ASP A 142 3.46 -5.02 0.69
N SER A 143 3.41 -3.72 0.37
CA SER A 143 3.13 -2.67 1.34
C SER A 143 1.63 -2.42 1.58
N ARG A 144 0.72 -2.85 0.68
CA ARG A 144 -0.73 -2.75 0.91
C ARG A 144 -1.15 -3.45 2.20
N ILE A 145 -2.00 -2.81 2.99
CA ILE A 145 -2.62 -3.35 4.21
C ILE A 145 -4.06 -3.77 3.88
N ALA A 146 -4.43 -5.01 4.22
CA ALA A 146 -5.79 -5.50 4.01
C ALA A 146 -6.79 -4.74 4.88
N VAL A 147 -8.00 -4.52 4.38
CA VAL A 147 -9.07 -3.81 5.10
C VAL A 147 -10.29 -4.71 5.19
N PRO A 148 -10.98 -4.80 6.35
CA PRO A 148 -12.21 -5.56 6.46
C PRO A 148 -13.32 -4.87 5.65
N MET A 149 -13.97 -5.61 4.77
CA MET A 149 -15.01 -5.09 3.89
C MET A 149 -16.02 -6.14 3.45
N LEU A 150 -17.18 -5.65 3.03
CA LEU A 150 -18.11 -6.35 2.16
C LEU A 150 -17.89 -5.85 0.73
N ARG A 151 -17.81 -6.76 -0.24
CA ARG A 151 -17.60 -6.41 -1.65
C ARG A 151 -18.48 -7.28 -2.54
N PHE A 152 -19.19 -6.67 -3.47
CA PHE A 152 -20.03 -7.34 -4.44
C PHE A 152 -19.54 -7.02 -5.85
N THR A 153 -19.24 -8.05 -6.63
CA THR A 153 -18.81 -7.94 -8.03
C THR A 153 -19.84 -8.61 -8.93
N GLN A 154 -20.22 -7.95 -10.02
CA GLN A 154 -21.22 -8.44 -10.96
C GLN A 154 -20.74 -8.23 -12.40
N PRO A 155 -20.51 -9.31 -13.17
CA PRO A 155 -20.32 -9.18 -14.60
C PRO A 155 -21.63 -8.76 -15.29
N LEU A 156 -21.51 -7.83 -16.25
CA LEU A 156 -22.60 -7.30 -17.06
C LEU A 156 -22.10 -7.11 -18.51
N GLY A 157 -22.14 -8.19 -19.29
CA GLY A 157 -21.58 -8.21 -20.65
C GLY A 157 -20.05 -8.05 -20.62
N GLU A 158 -19.53 -7.06 -21.35
CA GLU A 158 -18.09 -6.73 -21.39
C GLU A 158 -17.63 -5.83 -20.21
N TRP A 159 -18.50 -5.64 -19.22
CA TRP A 159 -18.25 -4.83 -18.04
C TRP A 159 -18.33 -5.67 -16.77
N GLU A 160 -17.60 -5.25 -15.75
CA GLU A 160 -17.68 -5.71 -14.37
C GLU A 160 -18.02 -4.50 -13.50
N LEU A 161 -19.10 -4.62 -12.74
CA LEU A 161 -19.51 -3.65 -11.75
C LEU A 161 -19.08 -4.15 -10.38
N GLU A 162 -18.44 -3.30 -9.59
CA GLU A 162 -18.08 -3.59 -8.21
C GLU A 162 -18.69 -2.55 -7.28
N ALA A 163 -19.20 -3.00 -6.15
CA ALA A 163 -19.53 -2.17 -5.00
C ALA A 163 -18.80 -2.69 -3.77
N LEU A 164 -18.20 -1.80 -2.99
CA LEU A 164 -17.54 -2.17 -1.74
C LEU A 164 -17.96 -1.27 -0.59
N TRP A 165 -17.89 -1.83 0.62
CA TRP A 165 -18.12 -1.16 1.88
C TRP A 165 -17.08 -1.63 2.90
N THR A 166 -16.14 -0.78 3.26
CA THR A 166 -15.18 -1.05 4.32
C THR A 166 -15.84 -0.85 5.68
N THR A 167 -15.68 -1.81 6.59
CA THR A 167 -16.36 -1.80 7.90
C THR A 167 -15.53 -1.12 8.98
N GLN A 168 -14.26 -0.82 8.69
CA GLN A 168 -13.32 -0.19 9.61
C GLN A 168 -12.38 0.75 8.87
N PHE A 169 -12.00 1.84 9.54
CA PHE A 169 -10.92 2.70 9.08
C PHE A 169 -9.57 2.14 9.54
N ILE A 170 -8.67 1.97 8.58
CA ILE A 170 -7.26 1.64 8.83
C ILE A 170 -6.44 2.77 8.21
N LYS A 171 -5.46 3.27 8.96
CA LYS A 171 -4.54 4.33 8.53
C LYS A 171 -3.27 3.73 7.93
N ASN A 172 -2.48 4.56 7.25
CA ASN A 172 -1.13 4.17 6.86
C ASN A 172 -0.29 3.84 8.12
N GLN A 173 0.60 2.86 7.98
CA GLN A 173 1.55 2.51 9.03
C GLN A 173 2.87 3.22 8.74
N LEU A 174 3.10 4.34 9.43
CA LEU A 174 4.32 5.14 9.30
C LEU A 174 5.49 4.45 10.05
N PRO A 175 6.75 4.66 9.65
CA PRO A 175 7.88 4.19 10.43
C PRO A 175 7.82 4.72 11.86
N ALA A 176 8.15 3.88 12.86
CA ALA A 176 8.24 4.31 14.25
C ALA A 176 9.37 5.31 14.47
N GLU A 177 9.24 6.20 15.47
CA GLU A 177 10.30 7.19 15.76
C GLU A 177 11.60 6.48 16.13
N GLY A 178 12.74 6.94 15.62
CA GLY A 178 14.04 6.31 15.82
C GLY A 178 14.15 4.88 15.28
N SER A 179 13.36 4.52 14.27
CA SER A 179 13.52 3.31 13.46
C SER A 179 14.44 3.54 12.25
N GLU A 180 14.78 2.47 11.51
CA GLU A 180 15.67 2.54 10.35
C GLU A 180 15.19 3.49 9.25
N PHE A 181 13.87 3.58 9.05
CA PHE A 181 13.25 4.40 8.00
C PHE A 181 12.49 5.60 8.58
N ASP A 182 12.74 5.96 9.84
CA ASP A 182 12.20 7.20 10.41
C ASP A 182 12.80 8.42 9.70
N ALA A 183 11.92 9.32 9.27
CA ALA A 183 12.24 10.40 8.34
C ALA A 183 11.25 11.58 8.47
N PRO A 184 11.70 12.85 8.51
CA PRO A 184 10.90 14.06 8.29
C PRO A 184 9.79 13.99 7.24
N LEU A 185 9.93 13.23 6.15
CA LEU A 185 8.84 12.96 5.20
C LEU A 185 7.54 12.50 5.91
N PHE A 186 7.64 11.72 6.98
CA PHE A 186 6.51 11.24 7.78
C PHE A 186 6.14 12.19 8.93
N ALA A 187 6.35 13.49 8.71
CA ALA A 187 6.27 14.60 9.64
C ALA A 187 5.37 14.36 10.87
N ARG A 188 5.99 14.44 12.04
CA ARG A 188 5.33 14.37 13.35
C ARG A 188 5.41 15.75 14.02
N PRO A 189 4.37 16.17 14.74
CA PRO A 189 4.46 17.40 15.51
C PRO A 189 5.60 17.32 16.55
N ASP A 190 6.47 18.32 16.56
CA ASP A 190 7.56 18.45 17.53
C ASP A 190 6.98 18.51 18.96
N PRO A 191 7.27 17.52 19.83
CA PRO A 191 6.70 17.48 21.18
C PRO A 191 7.17 18.64 22.07
N SER A 192 8.24 19.36 21.71
CA SER A 192 8.68 20.56 22.41
C SER A 192 7.86 21.82 22.08
N GLN A 193 7.08 21.77 20.99
CA GLN A 193 6.25 22.89 20.51
C GLN A 193 4.76 22.55 20.51
N PHE A 194 4.42 21.28 20.35
CA PHE A 194 3.06 20.79 20.15
C PHE A 194 2.70 19.69 21.14
N ALA A 195 1.49 19.77 21.68
CA ALA A 195 0.90 18.73 22.49
C ALA A 195 -0.25 18.06 21.72
N LEU A 196 -0.13 16.75 21.47
CA LEU A 196 -1.22 15.99 20.84
C LEU A 196 -2.29 15.67 21.88
N VAL A 197 -3.31 16.54 21.98
CA VAL A 197 -4.35 16.49 23.02
C VAL A 197 -5.52 15.57 22.69
N SER A 198 -5.70 15.21 21.42
CA SER A 198 -6.80 14.33 20.98
C SER A 198 -6.40 13.41 19.83
N LYS A 199 -6.85 12.17 19.93
CA LYS A 199 -6.74 11.10 18.92
C LYS A 199 -8.13 10.46 18.78
N PRO A 200 -9.04 11.03 17.98
CA PRO A 200 -10.36 10.47 17.77
C PRO A 200 -10.26 9.00 17.32
N GLY A 201 -11.13 8.16 17.89
CA GLY A 201 -11.38 6.83 17.36
C GLY A 201 -12.18 6.93 16.06
N TYR A 202 -11.98 5.96 15.16
CA TYR A 202 -12.74 5.84 13.90
C TYR A 202 -13.30 4.42 13.78
N ASP A 203 -13.98 3.98 14.84
CA ASP A 203 -14.70 2.72 14.91
C ASP A 203 -16.16 2.88 14.44
N GLY A 204 -16.80 1.76 14.14
CA GLY A 204 -18.22 1.73 13.76
C GLY A 204 -18.60 2.69 12.62
N ALA A 205 -19.64 3.50 12.85
CA ALA A 205 -20.21 4.41 11.86
C ALA A 205 -19.28 5.55 11.43
N ASP A 206 -18.22 5.84 12.20
CA ASP A 206 -17.26 6.87 11.82
C ASP A 206 -16.13 6.32 10.95
N GLY A 207 -15.89 5.01 10.94
CA GLY A 207 -14.78 4.37 10.24
C GLY A 207 -15.05 3.88 8.82
N PHE A 208 -16.32 3.74 8.42
CA PHE A 208 -16.62 3.09 7.14
C PHE A 208 -16.25 3.93 5.91
N GLY A 209 -15.94 3.27 4.81
CA GLY A 209 -15.82 3.86 3.47
C GLY A 209 -16.61 3.03 2.48
N TYR A 210 -17.02 3.61 1.36
CA TYR A 210 -17.76 2.89 0.34
C TYR A 210 -17.33 3.35 -1.04
N GLY A 211 -17.42 2.44 -2.00
CA GLY A 211 -16.94 2.69 -3.33
C GLY A 211 -17.69 1.89 -4.39
N LEU A 212 -17.67 2.42 -5.60
CA LEU A 212 -18.22 1.79 -6.79
C LEU A 212 -17.15 1.83 -7.89
N SER A 213 -17.00 0.75 -8.64
CA SER A 213 -16.24 0.76 -9.89
C SER A 213 -17.00 0.11 -11.02
N ALA A 214 -16.74 0.58 -12.23
CA ALA A 214 -17.15 -0.06 -13.47
C ALA A 214 -15.91 -0.23 -14.34
N ASN A 215 -15.54 -1.47 -14.61
CA ASN A 215 -14.40 -1.83 -15.44
C ASN A 215 -14.91 -2.53 -16.70
N GLY A 216 -14.38 -2.21 -17.87
CA GLY A 216 -14.83 -2.88 -19.08
C GLY A 216 -13.93 -2.63 -20.27
N ARG A 217 -14.19 -3.36 -21.35
CA ARG A 217 -13.41 -3.28 -22.59
C ARG A 217 -14.26 -2.75 -23.74
N VAL A 218 -13.73 -1.77 -24.47
CA VAL A 218 -14.31 -1.24 -25.70
C VAL A 218 -13.27 -1.31 -26.81
N GLY A 219 -13.34 -2.37 -27.63
CA GLY A 219 -12.34 -2.64 -28.66
C GLY A 219 -10.96 -2.93 -28.06
N ARG A 220 -9.96 -2.07 -28.33
CA ARG A 220 -8.59 -2.18 -27.80
C ARG A 220 -8.34 -1.34 -26.53
N LEU A 221 -9.41 -0.78 -25.98
CA LEU A 221 -9.36 0.12 -24.85
C LEU A 221 -9.99 -0.55 -23.63
N ASP A 222 -9.19 -0.72 -22.58
CA ASP A 222 -9.69 -1.10 -21.26
C ASP A 222 -9.96 0.19 -20.47
N LEU A 223 -11.19 0.33 -19.96
CA LEU A 223 -11.69 1.50 -19.26
C LEU A 223 -12.03 1.16 -17.82
N SER A 224 -11.77 2.09 -16.90
CA SER A 224 -12.32 2.06 -15.54
C SER A 224 -12.90 3.41 -15.19
N VAL A 225 -14.01 3.39 -14.46
CA VAL A 225 -14.56 4.56 -13.76
C VAL A 225 -14.78 4.14 -12.32
N VAL A 226 -14.33 4.97 -11.38
CA VAL A 226 -14.40 4.69 -9.95
C VAL A 226 -14.95 5.87 -9.18
N ALA A 227 -15.67 5.58 -8.11
CA ALA A 227 -16.14 6.54 -7.13
C ALA A 227 -15.86 5.99 -5.72
N LEU A 228 -15.33 6.82 -4.83
CA LEU A 228 -14.97 6.42 -3.47
C LEU A 228 -15.34 7.51 -2.48
N ASN A 229 -15.94 7.16 -1.36
CA ASN A 229 -15.96 7.99 -0.15
C ASN A 229 -15.21 7.25 0.95
N ALA A 230 -14.13 7.85 1.43
CA ALA A 230 -13.27 7.26 2.44
C ALA A 230 -12.65 8.35 3.32
N ARG A 231 -11.85 7.92 4.31
CA ARG A 231 -11.01 8.84 5.08
C ARG A 231 -9.59 8.85 4.52
N GLN A 232 -8.94 10.01 4.61
CA GLN A 232 -7.50 10.11 4.38
C GLN A 232 -6.78 9.09 5.27
N GLN A 233 -5.78 8.42 4.73
CA GLN A 233 -5.01 7.41 5.45
C GLN A 233 -3.78 8.03 6.14
N ASP A 234 -3.38 9.23 5.73
CA ASP A 234 -2.40 10.08 6.39
C ASP A 234 -3.08 11.11 7.30
N PRO A 235 -2.46 11.45 8.45
CA PRO A 235 -3.06 12.36 9.40
C PRO A 235 -2.95 13.81 8.95
N VAL A 236 -4.00 14.58 9.26
CA VAL A 236 -3.98 16.04 9.27
C VAL A 236 -4.03 16.52 10.71
N TYR A 237 -3.23 17.51 11.05
CA TYR A 237 -3.16 18.04 12.41
C TYR A 237 -3.91 19.36 12.51
N ALA A 238 -4.97 19.39 13.32
CA ALA A 238 -5.74 20.60 13.56
C ALA A 238 -5.32 21.28 14.87
N VAL A 239 -5.13 22.60 14.86
CA VAL A 239 -4.84 23.39 16.07
C VAL A 239 -6.14 23.63 16.83
N ARG A 240 -6.15 23.28 18.12
CA ARG A 240 -7.31 23.43 19.03
C ARG A 240 -7.15 24.53 20.06
N GLY A 241 -5.93 25.00 20.29
CA GLY A 241 -5.63 26.05 21.26
C GLY A 241 -4.21 25.95 21.76
N VAL A 242 -4.01 26.37 23.00
CA VAL A 242 -2.73 26.32 23.73
C VAL A 242 -2.99 25.56 25.03
N THR A 243 -2.08 24.66 25.41
CA THR A 243 -2.13 23.96 26.70
C THR A 243 -1.70 24.85 27.84
N ASP A 244 -1.94 24.44 29.08
CA ASP A 244 -1.51 25.18 30.29
C ASP A 244 0.02 25.39 30.32
N ASP A 245 0.78 24.43 29.79
CA ASP A 245 2.24 24.48 29.66
C ASP A 245 2.74 25.35 28.48
N GLY A 246 1.84 26.03 27.77
CA GLY A 246 2.18 26.94 26.67
C GLY A 246 2.44 26.27 25.31
N LEU A 247 2.19 24.97 25.17
CA LEU A 247 2.34 24.23 23.90
C LEU A 247 1.11 24.40 23.01
N LEU A 248 1.27 24.35 21.69
CA LEU A 248 0.14 24.33 20.77
C LEU A 248 -0.58 22.98 20.85
N ALA A 249 -1.86 23.02 21.23
CA ALA A 249 -2.69 21.83 21.35
C ALA A 249 -3.15 21.38 19.95
N LEU A 250 -2.74 20.17 19.54
CA LEU A 250 -3.10 19.56 18.27
C LEU A 250 -4.11 18.41 18.44
N GLU A 251 -5.00 18.28 17.48
CA GLU A 251 -5.84 17.12 17.27
C GLU A 251 -5.44 16.42 15.97
N ARG A 252 -5.13 15.13 16.05
CA ARG A 252 -4.81 14.32 14.87
C ARG A 252 -6.11 13.82 14.24
N GLN A 253 -6.37 14.19 12.99
CA GLN A 253 -7.58 13.85 12.26
C GLN A 253 -7.28 13.04 11.01
N PHE A 254 -8.25 12.23 10.59
CA PHE A 254 -8.29 11.57 9.29
C PHE A 254 -9.57 12.00 8.56
N PRO A 255 -9.54 13.16 7.88
CA PRO A 255 -10.71 13.76 7.22
C PRO A 255 -11.33 12.86 6.17
N ARG A 256 -12.65 12.95 5.99
CA ARG A 256 -13.34 12.28 4.88
C ARG A 256 -13.13 13.05 3.57
N TYR A 257 -12.97 12.33 2.48
CA TYR A 257 -12.94 12.85 1.12
C TYR A 257 -13.85 12.02 0.22
N THR A 258 -14.23 12.60 -0.92
CA THR A 258 -14.88 11.88 -2.01
C THR A 258 -13.97 11.95 -3.23
N MET A 259 -13.74 10.82 -3.89
CA MET A 259 -12.94 10.71 -5.10
C MET A 259 -13.80 10.23 -6.26
N LEU A 260 -13.61 10.85 -7.42
CA LEU A 260 -14.05 10.33 -8.72
C LEU A 260 -12.81 10.16 -9.59
N GLY A 261 -12.69 9.03 -10.26
CA GLY A 261 -11.54 8.76 -11.11
C GLY A 261 -11.87 7.92 -12.32
N SER A 262 -10.98 7.99 -13.31
CA SER A 262 -11.02 7.16 -14.49
C SER A 262 -9.63 6.64 -14.81
N GLY A 263 -9.59 5.43 -15.36
CA GLY A 263 -8.38 4.80 -15.87
C GLY A 263 -8.60 4.32 -17.29
N LEU A 264 -7.55 4.35 -18.08
CA LEU A 264 -7.52 3.81 -19.43
C LEU A 264 -6.24 3.03 -19.66
N ALA A 265 -6.35 1.91 -20.37
CA ALA A 265 -5.22 1.20 -20.95
C ALA A 265 -5.51 0.92 -22.43
N TYR A 266 -4.63 1.38 -23.30
CA TYR A 266 -4.75 1.24 -24.74
C TYR A 266 -3.61 0.38 -25.26
N ASP A 267 -3.94 -0.76 -25.84
CA ASP A 267 -2.99 -1.56 -26.61
C ASP A 267 -2.76 -0.88 -27.96
N ALA A 268 -1.61 -0.23 -28.10
CA ALA A 268 -1.20 0.45 -29.34
C ALA A 268 -0.68 -0.54 -30.40
N GLY A 269 -0.53 -1.83 -30.05
CA GLY A 269 0.14 -2.83 -30.86
C GLY A 269 1.65 -2.69 -30.80
N HIS A 270 2.35 -3.52 -31.56
CA HIS A 270 3.83 -3.53 -31.59
C HIS A 270 4.46 -3.67 -30.19
N SER A 271 3.81 -4.43 -29.30
CA SER A 271 4.25 -4.64 -27.91
C SER A 271 4.21 -3.39 -27.03
N VAL A 272 3.42 -2.37 -27.39
CA VAL A 272 3.28 -1.12 -26.63
C VAL A 272 1.88 -1.02 -26.01
N VAL A 273 1.83 -0.73 -24.72
CA VAL A 273 0.60 -0.40 -24.01
C VAL A 273 0.75 1.00 -23.40
N ILE A 274 -0.25 1.85 -23.60
CA ILE A 274 -0.31 3.18 -23.01
C ILE A 274 -1.34 3.15 -21.90
N ARG A 275 -0.96 3.59 -20.70
CA ARG A 275 -1.84 3.63 -19.53
C ARG A 275 -1.99 5.08 -19.06
N SER A 276 -3.18 5.44 -18.62
CA SER A 276 -3.40 6.72 -17.96
C SER A 276 -4.48 6.62 -16.89
N GLU A 277 -4.28 7.33 -15.80
CA GLU A 277 -5.24 7.44 -14.70
C GLU A 277 -5.42 8.91 -14.34
N VAL A 278 -6.64 9.31 -13.98
CA VAL A 278 -6.95 10.64 -13.45
C VAL A 278 -7.93 10.49 -12.30
N ALA A 279 -7.69 11.18 -11.20
CA ALA A 279 -8.58 11.20 -10.03
C ALA A 279 -8.73 12.62 -9.48
N TYR A 280 -9.98 13.02 -9.24
CA TYR A 280 -10.33 14.23 -8.54
C TYR A 280 -10.81 13.89 -7.13
N PHE A 281 -10.22 14.55 -6.13
CA PHE A 281 -10.51 14.39 -4.71
C PHE A 281 -11.15 15.67 -4.20
N ASP A 282 -12.42 15.57 -3.83
CA ASP A 282 -13.16 16.62 -3.18
C ASP A 282 -13.05 16.50 -1.65
N HIS A 283 -13.17 17.64 -0.96
CA HIS A 283 -13.00 17.73 0.49
C HIS A 283 -11.65 17.22 1.04
N TRP A 284 -10.62 17.17 0.18
CA TRP A 284 -9.27 16.87 0.62
C TRP A 284 -8.75 17.95 1.57
N ARG A 285 -8.14 17.52 2.68
CA ARG A 285 -7.56 18.39 3.69
C ARG A 285 -6.05 18.24 3.76
N VAL A 286 -5.39 19.34 4.10
CA VAL A 286 -3.94 19.46 4.22
C VAL A 286 -3.62 20.22 5.50
N SER A 287 -2.60 19.79 6.23
CA SER A 287 -2.08 20.54 7.39
C SER A 287 -1.53 21.89 6.94
N ASN A 288 -1.98 22.98 7.59
CA ASN A 288 -1.50 24.34 7.42
C ASN A 288 -1.34 25.00 8.80
N PRO A 289 -0.13 24.99 9.39
CA PRO A 289 0.13 25.52 10.73
C PRO A 289 -0.20 27.00 10.93
N TYR A 290 -0.32 27.78 9.84
CA TYR A 290 -0.56 29.22 9.88
C TYR A 290 -2.05 29.60 9.87
N ARG A 291 -2.94 28.61 9.93
CA ARG A 291 -4.40 28.80 9.87
C ARG A 291 -5.05 28.53 11.21
N THR A 292 -6.20 29.17 11.44
CA THR A 292 -6.96 29.13 12.71
C THR A 292 -7.20 27.72 13.24
N TYR A 293 -7.38 26.75 12.35
CA TYR A 293 -7.61 25.35 12.71
C TYR A 293 -6.45 24.42 12.35
N GLY A 294 -5.28 24.93 11.97
CA GLY A 294 -4.12 24.10 11.62
C GLY A 294 -4.25 23.26 10.35
N SER A 295 -5.38 23.33 9.64
CA SER A 295 -5.64 22.59 8.41
C SER A 295 -6.55 23.36 7.47
N ASP A 296 -6.29 23.27 6.17
CA ASP A 296 -7.10 23.83 5.10
C ASP A 296 -7.70 22.72 4.23
N GLN A 297 -8.85 23.01 3.62
CA GLN A 297 -9.42 22.18 2.57
C GLN A 297 -8.93 22.69 1.21
N SER A 298 -8.49 21.78 0.36
CA SER A 298 -8.06 22.07 -1.00
C SER A 298 -8.35 20.85 -1.86
N PRO A 299 -9.26 20.93 -2.86
CA PRO A 299 -9.47 19.82 -3.77
C PRO A 299 -8.15 19.43 -4.46
N MET A 300 -7.98 18.14 -4.72
CA MET A 300 -6.75 17.60 -5.27
C MET A 300 -7.03 16.89 -6.59
N LEU A 301 -6.14 17.07 -7.56
CA LEU A 301 -6.09 16.30 -8.79
C LEU A 301 -4.86 15.40 -8.76
N LYS A 302 -5.03 14.12 -9.07
CA LYS A 302 -3.93 13.21 -9.38
C LYS A 302 -4.05 12.72 -10.81
N ALA A 303 -2.93 12.65 -11.51
CA ALA A 303 -2.87 12.14 -12.87
C ALA A 303 -1.65 11.24 -13.05
N LEU A 304 -1.78 10.25 -13.91
CA LEU A 304 -0.69 9.38 -14.34
C LEU A 304 -0.75 9.16 -15.85
N LEU A 305 0.42 9.11 -16.47
CA LEU A 305 0.63 8.64 -17.84
C LEU A 305 1.80 7.65 -17.83
N GLY A 306 1.58 6.46 -18.38
CA GLY A 306 2.57 5.41 -18.47
C GLY A 306 2.62 4.80 -19.87
N VAL A 307 3.81 4.34 -20.27
CA VAL A 307 4.03 3.55 -21.47
C VAL A 307 4.81 2.31 -21.10
N ASP A 308 4.24 1.16 -21.43
CA ASP A 308 4.87 -0.13 -21.26
C ASP A 308 5.30 -0.68 -22.63
N TYR A 309 6.51 -1.21 -22.70
CA TYR A 309 7.07 -1.81 -23.89
C TYR A 309 7.65 -3.19 -23.57
N LEU A 310 7.07 -4.21 -24.19
CA LEU A 310 7.60 -5.57 -24.09
C LEU A 310 8.73 -5.78 -25.10
N TRP A 311 9.96 -5.79 -24.60
CA TRP A 311 11.17 -6.07 -25.36
C TRP A 311 11.74 -7.43 -24.99
N ARG A 312 11.53 -8.43 -25.88
CA ARG A 312 11.90 -9.83 -25.63
C ARG A 312 11.21 -10.35 -24.35
N ASN A 313 11.97 -10.60 -23.29
CA ASN A 313 11.50 -11.08 -22.00
C ASN A 313 11.46 -9.96 -20.95
N TRP A 314 11.67 -8.70 -21.35
CA TRP A 314 11.65 -7.54 -20.47
C TRP A 314 10.41 -6.71 -20.71
N LEU A 315 9.66 -6.42 -19.66
CA LEU A 315 8.68 -5.36 -19.63
C LEU A 315 9.38 -4.09 -19.16
N ILE A 316 9.48 -3.09 -20.04
CA ILE A 316 10.08 -1.79 -19.73
C ILE A 316 8.94 -0.78 -19.61
N SER A 317 8.87 -0.09 -18.47
CA SER A 317 7.80 0.86 -18.18
C SER A 317 8.36 2.24 -17.87
N VAL A 318 7.82 3.26 -18.50
CA VAL A 318 8.10 4.68 -18.21
C VAL A 318 6.81 5.30 -17.72
N GLN A 319 6.80 5.89 -16.53
CA GLN A 319 5.61 6.53 -15.98
C GLN A 319 5.91 7.92 -15.44
N TRP A 320 4.91 8.79 -15.53
CA TRP A 320 4.87 10.10 -14.90
C TRP A 320 3.57 10.20 -14.10
N GLN A 321 3.68 10.64 -12.85
CA GLN A 321 2.56 10.99 -12.00
C GLN A 321 2.67 12.46 -11.59
N GLU A 322 1.53 13.14 -11.55
CA GLU A 322 1.38 14.47 -10.95
C GLU A 322 0.30 14.43 -9.87
N GLN A 323 0.58 15.10 -8.76
CA GLN A 323 -0.39 15.48 -7.74
C GLN A 323 -0.45 16.99 -7.66
N GLN A 324 -1.64 17.58 -7.77
CA GLN A 324 -1.86 19.02 -7.68
C GLN A 324 -2.96 19.37 -6.67
N LEU A 325 -2.65 20.24 -5.72
CA LEU A 325 -3.63 20.93 -4.89
C LEU A 325 -4.20 22.13 -5.66
N LEU A 326 -5.50 22.13 -5.92
CA LEU A 326 -6.16 23.12 -6.78
C LEU A 326 -6.28 24.49 -6.09
N ASP A 327 -6.64 24.48 -4.81
CA ASP A 327 -6.80 25.66 -3.98
C ASP A 327 -5.64 25.78 -2.97
N TRP A 328 -4.41 25.65 -3.45
CA TRP A 328 -3.23 25.69 -2.59
C TRP A 328 -3.04 27.08 -1.96
N GLN A 329 -2.67 27.11 -0.69
CA GLN A 329 -2.41 28.33 0.06
C GLN A 329 -1.03 28.28 0.72
N GLN A 330 -0.40 29.45 0.85
CA GLN A 330 0.88 29.55 1.55
C GLN A 330 0.76 29.02 2.98
N GLY A 331 1.72 28.19 3.38
CA GLY A 331 1.76 27.56 4.70
C GLY A 331 1.25 26.12 4.74
N MET A 332 0.61 25.62 3.68
CA MET A 332 0.34 24.20 3.53
C MET A 332 1.65 23.41 3.52
N LEU A 333 1.70 22.30 4.27
CA LEU A 333 2.90 21.45 4.36
C LEU A 333 3.14 20.58 3.12
N GLN A 334 2.11 20.41 2.30
CA GLN A 334 2.19 19.70 1.03
C GLN A 334 2.42 20.70 -0.10
N ASP A 335 3.27 20.34 -1.06
CA ASP A 335 3.57 21.19 -2.19
C ASP A 335 2.35 21.34 -3.10
N ARG A 336 2.23 22.51 -3.76
CA ARG A 336 1.13 22.77 -4.70
C ARG A 336 1.08 21.74 -5.82
N ARG A 337 2.25 21.32 -6.29
CA ARG A 337 2.45 20.34 -7.35
C ARG A 337 3.61 19.45 -7.01
N GLU A 338 3.39 18.16 -7.10
CA GLU A 338 4.43 17.14 -6.93
C GLU A 338 4.43 16.28 -8.18
N HIS A 339 5.62 16.03 -8.72
CA HIS A 339 5.81 15.18 -9.88
C HIS A 339 6.72 14.02 -9.50
N LEU A 340 6.37 12.83 -9.95
CA LEU A 340 7.17 11.62 -9.78
C LEU A 340 7.31 10.93 -11.13
N PHE A 341 8.54 10.61 -11.50
CA PHE A 341 8.85 9.86 -12.71
C PHE A 341 9.43 8.51 -12.33
N THR A 342 8.98 7.45 -13.01
CA THR A 342 9.54 6.12 -12.86
C THR A 342 10.00 5.57 -14.20
N LEU A 343 11.12 4.88 -14.18
CA LEU A 343 11.59 4.00 -15.24
C LEU A 343 11.85 2.64 -14.60
N SER A 344 11.12 1.62 -15.02
CA SER A 344 11.31 0.26 -14.52
C SER A 344 11.53 -0.74 -15.64
N GLY A 345 12.18 -1.84 -15.28
CA GLY A 345 12.43 -2.98 -16.14
C GLY A 345 12.25 -4.26 -15.35
N GLU A 346 11.31 -5.11 -15.78
CA GLU A 346 11.07 -6.43 -15.19
C GLU A 346 11.37 -7.52 -16.22
N GLY A 347 12.12 -8.55 -15.81
CA GLY A 347 12.49 -9.64 -16.71
C GLY A 347 12.61 -10.98 -16.03
N ASN A 348 12.31 -12.04 -16.80
CA ASN A 348 12.51 -13.42 -16.38
C ASN A 348 13.67 -14.07 -17.17
N HIS A 349 14.53 -14.80 -16.45
CA HIS A 349 15.74 -15.43 -16.98
C HIS A 349 15.87 -16.87 -16.49
N PHE A 350 16.74 -17.63 -17.16
CA PHE A 350 17.08 -19.01 -16.78
C PHE A 350 15.86 -19.92 -16.62
N GLN A 351 14.95 -19.92 -17.61
CA GLN A 351 13.69 -20.68 -17.57
C GLN A 351 12.85 -20.28 -16.34
N ASP A 352 12.61 -18.97 -16.19
CA ASP A 352 11.84 -18.34 -15.11
C ASP A 352 12.35 -18.58 -13.68
N ARG A 353 13.58 -19.08 -13.55
CA ARG A 353 14.24 -19.26 -12.24
C ARG A 353 14.77 -17.96 -11.66
N LEU A 354 15.14 -16.99 -12.49
CA LEU A 354 15.59 -15.68 -12.01
C LEU A 354 14.61 -14.60 -12.48
N LYS A 355 13.94 -13.95 -11.53
CA LYS A 355 13.19 -12.73 -11.76
C LYS A 355 14.06 -11.53 -11.41
N THR A 356 14.15 -10.58 -12.33
CA THR A 356 14.88 -9.32 -12.15
C THR A 356 13.91 -8.18 -12.25
N ARG A 357 14.03 -7.22 -11.34
CA ARG A 357 13.27 -5.98 -11.34
C ARG A 357 14.21 -4.83 -11.02
N LEU A 358 14.27 -3.85 -11.90
CA LEU A 358 15.09 -2.66 -11.77
C LEU A 358 14.17 -1.44 -11.83
N VAL A 359 14.31 -0.51 -10.90
CA VAL A 359 13.49 0.70 -10.82
C VAL A 359 14.38 1.90 -10.61
N LEU A 360 14.10 2.97 -11.37
CA LEU A 360 14.53 4.31 -11.10
C LEU A 360 13.27 5.13 -10.80
N ALA A 361 13.22 5.78 -9.64
CA ALA A 361 12.18 6.74 -9.29
C ALA A 361 12.82 8.10 -8.99
N MET A 362 12.27 9.19 -9.52
CA MET A 362 12.80 10.53 -9.27
C MET A 362 11.74 11.62 -9.27
N SER A 363 11.97 12.65 -8.46
CA SER A 363 11.19 13.89 -8.47
C SER A 363 12.05 15.03 -9.05
N PRO A 364 11.54 15.85 -9.98
CA PRO A 364 12.32 16.96 -10.54
C PRO A 364 12.68 18.03 -9.49
N PRO A 365 13.84 18.71 -9.66
CA PRO A 365 14.83 18.53 -10.72
C PRO A 365 15.59 17.20 -10.61
N ALA A 366 15.98 16.63 -11.76
CA ALA A 366 16.71 15.36 -11.79
C ALA A 366 18.04 15.47 -11.02
N GLY A 367 18.25 14.59 -10.04
CA GLY A 367 19.42 14.57 -9.14
C GLY A 367 19.17 15.12 -7.74
N ASP A 368 18.06 15.85 -7.52
CA ASP A 368 17.69 16.34 -6.18
C ASP A 368 16.92 15.30 -5.37
N ASP A 369 16.34 14.30 -6.01
CA ASP A 369 15.49 13.29 -5.37
C ASP A 369 15.40 12.03 -6.22
N LEU A 370 16.14 10.98 -5.85
CA LEU A 370 16.32 9.77 -6.65
C LEU A 370 16.36 8.51 -5.78
N LEU A 371 15.66 7.48 -6.22
CA LEU A 371 15.80 6.09 -5.78
C LEU A 371 16.19 5.22 -6.98
N LEU A 372 17.23 4.42 -6.81
CA LEU A 372 17.58 3.30 -7.68
C LEU A 372 17.40 2.01 -6.89
N GLN A 373 16.56 1.11 -7.38
CA GLN A 373 16.27 -0.17 -6.74
C GLN A 373 16.53 -1.32 -7.71
N GLY A 374 17.15 -2.38 -7.20
CA GLY A 374 17.30 -3.65 -7.90
C GLY A 374 16.87 -4.81 -7.02
N ILE A 375 15.85 -5.55 -7.47
CA ILE A 375 15.33 -6.74 -6.79
C ILE A 375 15.53 -7.96 -7.68
N PHE A 376 16.19 -8.97 -7.15
CA PHE A 376 16.53 -10.21 -7.83
C PHE A 376 16.00 -11.38 -7.00
N THR A 377 15.09 -12.15 -7.56
CA THR A 377 14.55 -13.37 -6.93
C THR A 377 15.00 -14.58 -7.74
N TYR A 378 15.81 -15.44 -7.12
CA TYR A 378 16.34 -16.65 -7.74
C TYR A 378 15.78 -17.91 -7.08
N LYS A 379 15.16 -18.79 -7.87
CA LYS A 379 14.69 -20.13 -7.49
C LYS A 379 15.55 -21.18 -8.19
N PRO A 380 16.70 -21.59 -7.63
CA PRO A 380 17.52 -22.63 -8.25
C PRO A 380 16.81 -23.98 -8.36
N VAL A 381 15.90 -24.24 -7.41
CA VAL A 381 15.03 -25.42 -7.27
C VAL A 381 13.70 -24.97 -6.67
N ASP A 382 12.65 -25.78 -6.81
CA ASP A 382 11.27 -25.38 -6.48
C ASP A 382 11.05 -25.08 -4.99
N TRP A 383 11.82 -25.72 -4.11
CA TRP A 383 11.72 -25.57 -2.65
C TRP A 383 12.62 -24.46 -2.07
N LEU A 384 13.45 -23.80 -2.88
CA LEU A 384 14.38 -22.76 -2.39
C LEU A 384 14.20 -21.45 -3.15
N LYS A 385 14.04 -20.36 -2.41
CA LYS A 385 13.99 -18.99 -2.92
C LYS A 385 15.12 -18.18 -2.30
N LEU A 386 15.94 -17.56 -3.14
CA LEU A 386 16.99 -16.63 -2.74
C LEU A 386 16.63 -15.24 -3.25
N GLY A 387 16.78 -14.23 -2.40
CA GLY A 387 16.52 -12.83 -2.75
C GLY A 387 17.75 -11.96 -2.54
N LEU A 388 18.01 -11.08 -3.48
CA LEU A 388 18.93 -9.94 -3.35
C LEU A 388 18.14 -8.67 -3.69
N GLU A 389 18.21 -7.69 -2.82
CA GLU A 389 17.61 -6.38 -2.98
C GLU A 389 18.68 -5.32 -2.70
N VAL A 390 18.75 -4.31 -3.55
CA VAL A 390 19.71 -3.21 -3.45
C VAL A 390 18.95 -1.92 -3.65
N ASP A 391 19.00 -1.05 -2.65
CA ASP A 391 18.39 0.29 -2.69
C ASP A 391 19.49 1.33 -2.56
N VAL A 392 19.52 2.27 -3.49
CA VAL A 392 20.44 3.40 -3.49
C VAL A 392 19.63 4.67 -3.61
N PHE A 393 19.82 5.56 -2.65
CA PHE A 393 19.17 6.86 -2.60
C PHE A 393 20.17 7.94 -2.95
N ALA A 394 19.70 8.99 -3.60
CA ALA A 394 20.51 10.18 -3.83
C ALA A 394 19.64 11.43 -3.83
N GLY A 395 20.20 12.54 -3.37
CA GLY A 395 19.58 13.86 -3.50
C GLY A 395 19.65 14.71 -2.25
N ARG A 396 18.74 15.68 -2.15
CA ARG A 396 18.67 16.63 -1.05
C ARG A 396 17.89 16.05 0.12
N GLN A 397 18.33 16.37 1.33
CA GLN A 397 17.72 15.86 2.56
C GLN A 397 16.31 16.41 2.86
N ASP A 398 15.85 17.43 2.13
CA ASP A 398 14.49 17.96 2.22
C ASP A 398 13.53 17.32 1.19
N ARG A 399 13.95 16.22 0.55
CA ARG A 399 13.18 15.50 -0.48
C ARG A 399 12.91 14.04 -0.09
N PRO A 400 11.78 13.45 -0.54
CA PRO A 400 11.33 12.12 -0.11
C PRO A 400 12.36 10.98 -0.21
N PHE A 401 13.15 10.90 -1.28
CA PHE A 401 14.24 9.93 -1.45
C PHE A 401 15.57 10.47 -0.94
N GLY A 402 15.89 11.73 -1.23
CA GLY A 402 17.18 12.33 -0.87
C GLY A 402 17.46 12.38 0.64
N GLU A 403 16.41 12.35 1.48
CA GLU A 403 16.55 12.19 2.94
C GLU A 403 17.24 10.86 3.35
N TYR A 404 17.18 9.85 2.48
CA TYR A 404 17.78 8.55 2.68
C TYR A 404 19.16 8.39 2.00
N ASP A 405 19.80 9.44 1.47
CA ASP A 405 21.09 9.41 0.73
C ASP A 405 22.24 8.67 1.47
N GLN A 406 22.15 8.55 2.80
CA GLN A 406 23.13 7.82 3.62
C GLN A 406 22.59 6.49 4.17
N ARG A 407 21.46 6.01 3.66
CA ARG A 407 20.76 4.78 4.06
C ARG A 407 20.66 3.77 2.92
N ASP A 408 21.53 3.88 1.91
CA ASP A 408 21.70 2.83 0.89
C ASP A 408 21.85 1.47 1.56
N GLN A 409 21.14 0.47 1.05
CA GLN A 409 21.08 -0.85 1.67
C GLN A 409 21.18 -1.98 0.66
N VAL A 410 21.71 -3.11 1.15
CA VAL A 410 21.67 -4.40 0.49
C VAL A 410 20.98 -5.37 1.42
N ARG A 411 19.94 -6.03 0.91
CA ARG A 411 19.16 -7.03 1.62
C ARG A 411 19.27 -8.38 0.93
N LEU A 412 19.61 -9.38 1.72
CA LEU A 412 19.70 -10.78 1.31
C LEU A 412 18.61 -11.58 2.01
N SER A 413 17.95 -12.48 1.28
CA SER A 413 16.97 -13.39 1.87
C SER A 413 17.11 -14.81 1.33
N ALA A 414 16.74 -15.78 2.15
CA ALA A 414 16.63 -17.18 1.78
C ALA A 414 15.36 -17.76 2.42
N GLY A 415 14.50 -18.35 1.58
CA GLY A 415 13.23 -18.96 1.98
C GLY A 415 13.12 -20.39 1.49
N TYR A 416 12.61 -21.27 2.35
CA TYR A 416 12.18 -22.61 2.02
C TYR A 416 10.69 -22.61 1.70
N LEU A 417 10.33 -23.14 0.55
CA LEU A 417 8.95 -23.24 0.05
C LEU A 417 8.43 -24.67 0.27
N PHE A 418 7.24 -24.79 0.86
CA PHE A 418 6.54 -26.05 1.14
C PHE A 418 5.56 -26.42 0.03
#